data_AF-A0AAU9TF75-F1
#
_entry.id   AF-A0AAU9TF75-F1
#
_cell.length_a   1.000
_cell.length_b   1.000
_cell.length_c   1.000
_cell.angle_alpha   90.00
_cell.angle_beta   90.00
_cell.angle_gamma   90.00
#
_symmetry.space_group_name_H-M   'P 1'
#
loop_
_entity.id
_entity.type
_entity.pdbx_description
1 polymer ?
#
loop_
_entity_poly.entity_id
_entity_poly.type
_entity_poly.pdbx_seq_one_letter_code
_entity_poly.pdbx_strand_id
1 'polypeptide(L)'
;MSARLRNLNPYELHKYLVNVYCLNAKGSSTLLKRDTSRDRTDLDVIRENHKFLWEDDEVADTWEKQLAKRYYDKLFKEYCICDLSRYKENKVALRWRVEKEVVLGKGQFLCGDKKCNSDQNLKSWEVNFAYLEENEKKNALVKLRLCPECSMKLNYKSKKREIKRLKKNQKKKRKNREKNKDSSDDDVDTLPESVTEDSQAEDPSTSKQTVEATGEGDESLWKKGVQETEEKTREEEFEDYLTDLLL
;
A
#
# COMPACT_ATOMS: atom_id res chain seq x y z
N MET A 1 68.54 -27.49 -30.81
CA MET A 1 67.35 -27.85 -29.99
C MET A 1 67.55 -29.26 -29.43
N SER A 2 67.30 -29.47 -28.13
CA SER A 2 67.61 -30.76 -27.46
C SER A 2 66.79 -31.92 -28.04
N ALA A 3 67.43 -33.07 -28.29
CA ALA A 3 66.79 -34.22 -28.94
C ALA A 3 65.55 -34.73 -28.19
N ARG A 4 65.52 -34.59 -26.86
CA ARG A 4 64.39 -34.98 -26.00
C ARG A 4 63.08 -34.24 -26.32
N LEU A 5 63.15 -33.03 -26.88
CA LEU A 5 61.96 -32.22 -27.18
C LEU A 5 61.25 -32.64 -28.47
N ARG A 6 61.91 -33.39 -29.36
CA ARG A 6 61.34 -33.84 -30.63
C ARG A 6 60.46 -35.09 -30.51
N ASN A 7 60.53 -35.78 -29.38
CA ASN A 7 59.81 -37.04 -29.13
C ASN A 7 58.62 -36.87 -28.17
N LEU A 8 58.31 -35.64 -27.75
CA LEU A 8 57.19 -35.32 -26.88
C LEU A 8 55.90 -35.13 -27.69
N ASN A 9 54.76 -35.49 -27.12
CA ASN A 9 53.46 -35.14 -27.67
C ASN A 9 53.33 -33.60 -27.78
N PRO A 10 52.74 -33.02 -28.84
CA PRO A 10 52.51 -31.57 -28.96
C PRO A 10 51.95 -30.91 -27.68
N TYR A 11 51.06 -31.57 -26.94
CA TYR A 11 50.55 -31.06 -25.65
C TYR A 11 51.65 -31.01 -24.55
N GLU A 12 52.49 -32.04 -24.47
CA GLU A 12 53.59 -32.13 -23.51
C GLU A 12 54.72 -31.14 -23.85
N LEU A 13 55.01 -30.98 -25.14
CA LEU A 13 55.96 -29.97 -25.63
C LEU A 13 55.47 -28.56 -25.28
N HIS A 14 54.20 -28.25 -25.55
CA HIS A 14 53.59 -26.98 -25.16
C HIS A 14 53.66 -26.76 -23.64
N LYS A 15 53.28 -27.76 -22.83
CA LYS A 15 53.37 -27.71 -21.36
C LYS A 15 54.80 -27.47 -20.87
N TYR A 16 55.79 -28.15 -21.47
CA TYR A 16 57.20 -27.93 -21.16
C TYR A 16 57.65 -26.50 -21.50
N LEU A 17 57.29 -26.00 -22.68
CA LEU A 17 57.66 -24.64 -23.10
C LEU A 17 56.99 -23.56 -22.23
N VAL A 18 55.72 -23.70 -21.90
CA VAL A 18 55.00 -22.79 -20.98
C VAL A 18 55.62 -22.81 -19.59
N ASN A 19 55.98 -23.99 -19.06
CA ASN A 19 56.65 -24.09 -17.77
C ASN A 19 58.04 -23.41 -17.79
N VAL A 20 58.84 -23.68 -18.82
CA VAL A 20 60.24 -23.22 -18.90
C VAL A 20 60.37 -21.73 -19.22
N TYR A 21 59.54 -21.20 -20.12
CA TYR A 21 59.68 -19.84 -20.65
C TYR A 21 58.64 -18.86 -20.09
N CYS A 22 57.42 -19.30 -19.77
CA CYS A 22 56.44 -18.44 -19.11
C CYS A 22 56.62 -18.52 -17.58
N LEU A 23 56.39 -19.69 -16.97
CA LEU A 23 56.25 -19.78 -15.51
C LEU A 23 57.53 -19.56 -14.68
N ASN A 24 58.72 -19.74 -15.25
CA ASN A 24 59.99 -19.50 -14.54
C ASN A 24 60.28 -18.02 -14.24
N ALA A 25 59.63 -17.07 -14.93
CA ALA A 25 59.75 -15.64 -14.63
C ALA A 25 58.82 -15.25 -13.48
N LYS A 26 59.39 -14.69 -12.40
CA LYS A 26 58.63 -14.22 -11.22
C LYS A 26 57.54 -13.22 -11.65
N GLY A 27 56.27 -13.58 -11.42
CA GLY A 27 55.09 -12.78 -11.78
C GLY A 27 54.38 -13.17 -13.09
N SER A 28 54.95 -14.06 -13.90
CA SER A 28 54.42 -14.40 -15.23
C SER A 28 53.13 -15.23 -15.23
N SER A 29 52.67 -15.73 -14.08
CA SER A 29 51.34 -16.34 -13.95
C SER A 29 50.20 -15.35 -14.24
N THR A 30 50.47 -14.04 -14.16
CA THR A 30 49.52 -12.98 -14.54
C THR A 30 49.28 -12.90 -16.04
N LEU A 31 50.31 -13.16 -16.87
CA LEU A 31 50.22 -13.15 -18.34
C LEU A 31 49.41 -14.33 -18.89
N LEU A 32 49.32 -15.44 -18.15
CA LEU A 32 48.52 -16.61 -18.50
C LEU A 32 47.08 -16.54 -17.96
N LYS A 33 46.74 -15.48 -17.21
CA LYS A 33 45.38 -15.29 -16.71
C LYS A 33 44.47 -14.93 -17.88
N ARG A 34 43.52 -15.81 -18.21
CA ARG A 34 42.48 -15.53 -19.20
C ARG A 34 41.73 -14.25 -18.81
N ASP A 35 41.48 -13.38 -19.78
CA ASP A 35 40.57 -12.26 -19.61
C ASP A 35 39.13 -12.81 -19.44
N THR A 36 38.55 -12.55 -18.27
CA THR A 36 37.19 -12.95 -17.91
C THR A 36 36.20 -11.78 -17.98
N SER A 37 36.61 -10.61 -18.48
CA SER A 37 35.77 -9.40 -18.51
C SER A 37 34.56 -9.47 -19.44
N ARG A 38 34.57 -10.40 -20.40
CA ARG A 38 33.52 -10.61 -21.41
C ARG A 38 32.75 -11.93 -21.23
N ASP A 39 33.01 -12.66 -20.15
CA ASP A 39 32.31 -13.92 -19.87
C ASP A 39 30.89 -13.61 -19.36
N ARG A 40 29.86 -14.07 -20.07
CA ARG A 40 28.47 -14.02 -19.58
C ARG A 40 28.33 -15.03 -18.46
N THR A 41 28.11 -14.57 -17.23
CA THR A 41 27.93 -15.46 -16.08
C THR A 41 26.45 -15.81 -15.88
N ASP A 42 26.17 -16.94 -15.22
CA ASP A 42 24.81 -17.32 -14.80
C ASP A 42 24.10 -16.20 -14.03
N LEU A 43 24.85 -15.39 -13.27
CA LEU A 43 24.33 -14.25 -12.51
C LEU A 43 23.87 -13.11 -13.44
N ASP A 44 24.57 -12.89 -14.56
CA ASP A 44 24.17 -11.91 -15.57
C ASP A 44 22.94 -12.39 -16.35
N VAL A 45 22.88 -13.68 -16.71
CA VAL A 45 21.68 -14.31 -17.31
C VAL A 45 20.45 -14.14 -16.41
N ILE A 46 20.61 -14.35 -15.09
CA ILE A 46 19.56 -14.09 -14.10
C ILE A 46 19.22 -12.60 -14.03
N ARG A 47 20.21 -11.68 -14.06
CA ARG A 47 19.94 -10.22 -14.04
C ARG A 47 19.21 -9.75 -15.31
N GLU A 48 19.45 -10.38 -16.46
CA GLU A 48 18.76 -10.07 -17.71
C GLU A 48 17.32 -10.59 -17.73
N ASN A 49 17.08 -11.81 -17.20
CA ASN A 49 15.78 -12.49 -17.26
C ASN A 49 14.97 -12.46 -15.95
N HIS A 50 15.37 -11.68 -14.93
CA HIS A 50 14.61 -11.60 -13.68
C HIS A 50 13.29 -10.84 -13.86
N LYS A 51 12.21 -11.44 -13.36
CA LYS A 51 10.92 -10.77 -13.14
C LYS A 51 10.71 -10.52 -11.64
N PHE A 52 10.02 -9.43 -11.29
CA PHE A 52 9.73 -9.08 -9.90
C PHE A 52 8.71 -10.03 -9.28
N LEU A 53 7.69 -10.40 -10.06
CA LEU A 53 6.77 -11.49 -9.79
C LEU A 53 6.65 -12.36 -11.04
N TRP A 54 6.73 -13.67 -10.87
CA TRP A 54 6.32 -14.61 -11.90
C TRP A 54 4.84 -14.90 -11.74
N GLU A 55 4.09 -14.85 -12.83
CA GLU A 55 2.70 -15.32 -12.86
C GLU A 55 2.72 -16.87 -12.89
N ASP A 56 1.81 -17.51 -12.15
CA ASP A 56 1.83 -18.96 -11.95
C ASP A 56 1.70 -19.73 -13.28
N ASP A 57 0.95 -19.17 -14.23
CA ASP A 57 0.70 -19.72 -15.57
C ASP A 57 1.85 -19.45 -16.58
N GLU A 58 2.86 -18.63 -16.25
CA GLU A 58 3.94 -18.35 -17.21
C GLU A 58 4.93 -19.52 -17.30
N VAL A 59 4.87 -20.23 -18.43
CA VAL A 59 5.83 -21.28 -18.81
C VAL A 59 7.17 -20.63 -19.22
N ALA A 60 8.27 -21.15 -18.68
CA ALA A 60 9.60 -20.66 -19.01
C ALA A 60 10.10 -21.31 -20.31
N ASP A 61 9.88 -20.65 -21.45
CA ASP A 61 10.21 -21.17 -22.78
C ASP A 61 11.72 -21.38 -23.02
N THR A 62 12.55 -20.52 -22.42
CA THR A 62 14.01 -20.55 -22.58
C THR A 62 14.69 -21.09 -21.33
N TRP A 63 15.85 -21.73 -21.51
CA TRP A 63 16.71 -22.17 -20.40
C TRP A 63 17.05 -21.02 -19.44
N GLU A 64 17.25 -19.81 -19.98
CA GLU A 64 17.55 -18.60 -19.20
C GLU A 64 16.37 -18.20 -18.28
N LYS A 65 15.14 -18.15 -18.83
CA LYS A 65 13.92 -17.98 -18.03
C LYS A 65 13.77 -19.11 -17.00
N GLN A 66 14.08 -20.35 -17.36
CA GLN A 66 13.95 -21.49 -16.45
C GLN A 66 14.97 -21.41 -15.28
N LEU A 67 16.19 -20.95 -15.54
CA LEU A 67 17.20 -20.67 -14.52
C LEU A 67 16.73 -19.54 -13.59
N ALA A 68 16.20 -18.46 -14.15
CA ALA A 68 15.64 -17.34 -13.38
C ALA A 68 14.44 -17.77 -12.52
N LYS A 69 13.50 -18.57 -13.04
CA LYS A 69 12.37 -19.14 -12.27
C LYS A 69 12.86 -20.03 -11.13
N ARG A 70 13.77 -20.97 -11.39
CA ARG A 70 14.40 -21.82 -10.35
C ARG A 70 15.17 -21.03 -9.29
N TYR A 71 15.71 -19.85 -9.62
CA TYR A 71 16.32 -18.96 -8.64
C TYR A 71 15.26 -18.21 -7.84
N TYR A 72 14.23 -17.67 -8.51
CA TYR A 72 13.10 -16.98 -7.90
C TYR A 72 12.36 -17.86 -6.87
N ASP A 73 12.12 -19.14 -7.19
CA ASP A 73 11.43 -20.09 -6.29
C ASP A 73 12.19 -20.29 -4.96
N LYS A 74 13.52 -20.20 -4.98
CA LYS A 74 14.38 -20.32 -3.79
C LYS A 74 14.40 -19.05 -2.92
N LEU A 75 13.86 -17.92 -3.39
CA LEU A 75 13.86 -16.66 -2.63
C LEU A 75 12.70 -16.61 -1.61
N PHE A 76 13.03 -16.25 -0.37
CA PHE A 76 12.06 -16.02 0.71
C PHE A 76 11.36 -14.65 0.57
N LYS A 77 10.19 -14.65 -0.09
CA LYS A 77 9.43 -13.44 -0.50
C LYS A 77 8.21 -13.11 0.39
N GLU A 78 8.12 -13.69 1.59
CA GLU A 78 6.94 -13.53 2.46
C GLU A 78 6.82 -12.13 3.07
N TYR A 79 7.93 -11.52 3.47
CA TYR A 79 7.98 -10.26 4.20
C TYR A 79 9.04 -9.34 3.58
N CYS A 80 8.67 -8.08 3.38
CA CYS A 80 9.61 -7.02 3.00
C CYS A 80 10.20 -6.29 4.22
N ILE A 81 11.21 -5.47 3.94
CA ILE A 81 11.75 -4.44 4.84
C ILE A 81 11.41 -3.07 4.29
N CYS A 82 11.02 -2.15 5.17
CA CYS A 82 10.79 -0.76 4.84
C CYS A 82 11.90 0.15 5.37
N ASP A 83 12.08 1.31 4.75
CA ASP A 83 12.80 2.45 5.34
C ASP A 83 11.80 3.59 5.56
N LEU A 84 11.46 3.81 6.84
CA LEU A 84 10.51 4.86 7.24
C LEU A 84 11.18 6.21 7.47
N SER A 85 12.47 6.40 7.14
CA SER A 85 13.21 7.64 7.44
C SER A 85 12.55 8.92 6.90
N ARG A 86 11.84 8.84 5.76
CA ARG A 86 11.16 9.98 5.11
C ARG A 86 9.63 9.93 5.22
N TYR A 87 9.11 9.25 6.25
CA TYR A 87 7.66 9.12 6.49
C TYR A 87 6.90 10.46 6.53
N LYS A 88 7.54 11.54 7.01
CA LYS A 88 6.96 12.90 7.03
C LYS A 88 6.61 13.42 5.62
N GLU A 89 7.40 13.05 4.61
CA GLU A 89 7.14 13.37 3.20
C GLU A 89 6.12 12.42 2.56
N ASN A 90 5.80 11.29 3.21
CA ASN A 90 5.10 10.12 2.66
C ASN A 90 5.91 9.40 1.56
N LYS A 91 7.23 9.38 1.73
CA LYS A 91 8.14 8.54 0.94
C LYS A 91 8.57 7.39 1.84
N VAL A 92 8.12 6.19 1.51
CA VAL A 92 8.53 4.93 2.15
C VAL A 92 9.23 4.12 1.08
N ALA A 93 10.46 3.69 1.35
CA ALA A 93 11.15 2.76 0.47
C ALA A 93 10.89 1.34 0.96
N LEU A 94 10.67 0.40 0.04
CA LEU A 94 10.48 -1.02 0.32
C LEU A 94 11.56 -1.83 -0.40
N ARG A 95 11.98 -2.94 0.18
CA ARG A 95 12.84 -3.94 -0.46
C ARG A 95 12.65 -5.33 0.13
N TRP A 96 12.99 -6.34 -0.65
CA TRP A 96 13.14 -7.70 -0.14
C TRP A 96 14.27 -7.81 0.89
N ARG A 97 14.17 -8.83 1.76
CA ARG A 97 15.17 -9.13 2.80
C ARG A 97 16.44 -9.69 2.15
N VAL A 98 17.62 -9.36 2.71
CA VAL A 98 18.85 -10.08 2.35
C VAL A 98 19.01 -11.32 3.22
N GLU A 99 19.82 -12.29 2.79
CA GLU A 99 20.15 -13.52 3.52
C GLU A 99 20.41 -13.29 5.02
N LYS A 100 21.30 -12.34 5.36
CA LYS A 100 21.62 -11.98 6.75
C LYS A 100 20.40 -11.55 7.57
N GLU A 101 19.42 -10.91 6.95
CA GLU A 101 18.20 -10.45 7.61
C GLU A 101 17.15 -11.56 7.75
N VAL A 102 17.14 -12.51 6.81
CA VAL A 102 16.32 -13.73 6.90
C VAL A 102 16.82 -14.61 8.04
N VAL A 103 18.14 -14.87 8.13
CA VAL A 103 18.77 -15.63 9.22
C VAL A 103 18.53 -14.99 10.58
N LEU A 104 18.54 -13.66 10.67
CA LEU A 104 18.21 -12.91 11.89
C LEU A 104 16.69 -12.78 12.17
N GLY A 105 15.81 -13.28 11.30
CA GLY A 105 14.36 -13.20 11.49
C GLY A 105 13.76 -11.79 11.37
N LYS A 106 14.49 -10.84 10.74
CA LYS A 106 14.01 -9.46 10.57
C LYS A 106 12.82 -9.40 9.61
N GLY A 107 11.83 -8.57 9.95
CA GLY A 107 10.55 -8.49 9.26
C GLY A 107 9.53 -9.58 9.63
N GLN A 108 9.91 -10.58 10.44
CA GLN A 108 9.03 -11.67 10.86
C GLN A 108 8.86 -11.73 12.39
N PHE A 109 9.99 -11.74 13.11
CA PHE A 109 10.05 -11.64 14.57
C PHE A 109 10.50 -10.25 15.04
N LEU A 110 11.48 -9.64 14.34
CA LEU A 110 11.90 -8.26 14.56
C LEU A 110 11.21 -7.30 13.60
N CYS A 111 11.00 -6.06 14.02
CA CYS A 111 10.37 -5.01 13.21
C CYS A 111 11.03 -4.85 11.82
N GLY A 112 10.21 -4.77 10.77
CA GLY A 112 10.65 -4.64 9.38
C GLY A 112 11.20 -3.28 8.97
N ASP A 113 11.29 -2.29 9.87
CA ASP A 113 11.96 -1.02 9.56
C ASP A 113 13.49 -1.17 9.65
N LYS A 114 14.20 -0.65 8.64
CA LYS A 114 15.67 -0.79 8.51
C LYS A 114 16.43 -0.37 9.78
N LYS A 115 15.96 0.68 10.47
CA LYS A 115 16.60 1.27 11.66
C LYS A 115 16.03 0.77 12.99
N CYS A 116 14.91 0.05 12.99
CA CYS A 116 14.27 -0.49 14.18
C CYS A 116 14.60 -1.97 14.35
N ASN A 117 14.83 -2.42 15.58
CA ASN A 117 15.04 -3.82 15.94
C ASN A 117 14.11 -4.29 17.07
N SER A 118 13.00 -3.58 17.33
CA SER A 118 12.02 -3.98 18.34
C SER A 118 11.27 -5.25 17.94
N ASP A 119 11.03 -6.11 18.92
CA ASP A 119 10.32 -7.40 18.89
C ASP A 119 8.88 -7.32 19.46
N GLN A 120 8.54 -6.21 20.12
CA GLN A 120 7.27 -6.02 20.82
C GLN A 120 6.08 -5.78 19.88
N ASN A 121 5.02 -6.57 20.05
CA ASN A 121 3.68 -6.40 19.46
C ASN A 121 3.67 -6.03 17.96
N LEU A 122 4.35 -6.83 17.13
CA LEU A 122 4.38 -6.63 15.68
C LEU A 122 3.00 -6.83 15.06
N LYS A 123 2.49 -5.79 14.39
CA LYS A 123 1.31 -5.87 13.53
C LYS A 123 1.75 -6.16 12.09
N SER A 124 1.03 -7.07 11.42
CA SER A 124 1.18 -7.31 9.98
C SER A 124 0.43 -6.22 9.20
N TRP A 125 1.03 -5.74 8.11
CA TRP A 125 0.50 -4.73 7.21
C TRP A 125 0.66 -5.20 5.77
N GLU A 126 -0.31 -4.85 4.93
CA GLU A 126 -0.25 -5.06 3.50
C GLU A 126 -0.18 -3.71 2.81
N VAL A 127 0.88 -3.50 2.00
CA VAL A 127 1.19 -2.20 1.40
C VAL A 127 1.33 -2.37 -0.10
N ASN A 128 0.62 -1.53 -0.86
CA ASN A 128 0.72 -1.51 -2.30
C ASN A 128 2.10 -1.01 -2.75
N PHE A 129 2.80 -1.80 -3.54
CA PHE A 129 4.09 -1.51 -4.15
C PHE A 129 3.91 -1.39 -5.67
N ALA A 130 3.99 -0.16 -6.17
CA ALA A 130 4.00 0.14 -7.60
C ALA A 130 5.44 -0.01 -8.13
N TYR A 131 5.61 -0.77 -9.20
CA TYR A 131 6.90 -0.99 -9.86
C TYR A 131 6.76 -0.86 -11.39
N LEU A 132 7.91 -0.73 -12.06
CA LEU A 132 8.01 -0.71 -13.51
C LEU A 132 8.72 -1.99 -13.95
N GLU A 133 8.10 -2.75 -14.85
CA GLU A 133 8.63 -3.97 -15.43
C GLU A 133 8.28 -3.95 -16.93
N GLU A 134 9.27 -4.18 -17.80
CA GLU A 134 9.09 -4.15 -19.27
C GLU A 134 8.42 -2.85 -19.80
N ASN A 135 8.66 -1.72 -19.11
CA ASN A 135 8.03 -0.39 -19.29
C ASN A 135 6.56 -0.26 -18.85
N GLU A 136 5.94 -1.32 -18.34
CA GLU A 136 4.59 -1.32 -17.81
C GLU A 136 4.56 -1.01 -16.30
N LYS A 137 3.52 -0.30 -15.85
CA LYS A 137 3.31 0.02 -14.43
C LYS A 137 2.49 -1.08 -13.77
N LYS A 138 3.16 -1.99 -13.06
CA LYS A 138 2.53 -3.06 -12.30
C LYS A 138 2.43 -2.69 -10.82
N ASN A 139 1.43 -3.23 -10.14
CA ASN A 139 1.20 -3.05 -8.70
C ASN A 139 1.18 -4.42 -8.02
N ALA A 140 1.84 -4.55 -6.88
CA ALA A 140 1.84 -5.75 -6.06
C ALA A 140 1.53 -5.42 -4.60
N LEU A 141 0.72 -6.26 -3.94
CA LEU A 141 0.46 -6.12 -2.51
C LEU A 141 1.54 -6.85 -1.71
N VAL A 142 2.29 -6.11 -0.89
CA VAL A 142 3.48 -6.63 -0.19
C VAL A 142 3.25 -6.63 1.31
N LYS A 143 3.57 -7.75 1.97
CA LYS A 143 3.43 -7.94 3.41
C LYS A 143 4.64 -7.37 4.17
N LEU A 144 4.35 -6.69 5.28
CA LEU A 144 5.31 -6.09 6.22
C LEU A 144 4.89 -6.43 7.65
N ARG A 145 5.83 -6.60 8.58
CA ARG A 145 5.52 -6.61 10.02
C ARG A 145 6.24 -5.47 10.72
N LEU A 146 5.51 -4.67 11.49
CA LEU A 146 6.02 -3.45 12.12
C LEU A 146 5.57 -3.37 13.58
N CYS A 147 6.46 -2.89 14.46
CA CYS A 147 6.09 -2.52 15.81
C CYS A 147 5.10 -1.32 15.81
N PRO A 148 4.39 -1.05 16.92
CA PRO A 148 3.39 0.03 16.98
C PRO A 148 3.94 1.40 16.58
N GLU A 149 5.15 1.76 17.02
CA GLU A 149 5.86 2.99 16.66
C GLU A 149 6.06 3.15 15.15
N CYS A 150 6.44 2.08 14.46
CA CYS A 150 6.67 2.10 13.01
C CYS A 150 5.37 2.03 12.22
N SER A 151 4.34 1.35 12.75
CA SER A 151 2.97 1.42 12.21
C SER A 151 2.40 2.85 12.24
N MET A 152 2.61 3.59 13.33
CA MET A 152 2.20 5.01 13.42
C MET A 152 2.93 5.91 12.40
N LYS A 153 4.21 5.62 12.11
CA LYS A 153 4.97 6.32 11.06
C LYS A 153 4.45 6.00 9.65
N LEU A 154 4.10 4.75 9.37
CA LEU A 154 3.52 4.34 8.09
C LEU A 154 2.21 5.10 7.80
N ASN A 155 1.31 5.16 8.78
CA ASN A 155 0.00 5.82 8.64
C ASN A 155 -0.02 7.33 8.94
N TYR A 156 1.16 7.98 8.99
CA TYR A 156 1.30 9.36 9.46
C TYR A 156 0.47 10.40 8.67
N LYS A 157 0.40 10.30 7.33
CA LYS A 157 -0.44 11.21 6.54
C LYS A 157 -1.94 10.88 6.63
N SER A 158 -2.32 9.62 6.77
CA SER A 158 -3.72 9.21 6.94
C SER A 158 -4.29 9.80 8.23
N LYS A 159 -3.63 9.55 9.37
CA LYS A 159 -4.01 10.11 10.68
C LYS A 159 -3.97 11.64 10.68
N LYS A 160 -3.02 12.27 9.98
CA LYS A 160 -2.97 13.74 9.84
C LYS A 160 -4.10 14.32 8.96
N ARG A 161 -4.57 13.57 7.95
CA ARG A 161 -5.73 13.95 7.11
C ARG A 161 -7.04 13.81 7.88
N GLU A 162 -7.18 12.71 8.62
CA GLU A 162 -8.28 12.41 9.53
C GLU A 162 -8.43 13.46 10.64
N ILE A 163 -7.38 13.74 11.41
CA ILE A 163 -7.39 14.79 12.46
C ILE A 163 -7.79 16.16 11.88
N LYS A 164 -7.40 16.46 10.62
CA LYS A 164 -7.85 17.68 9.92
C LYS A 164 -9.34 17.63 9.54
N ARG A 165 -9.87 16.48 9.12
CA ARG A 165 -11.31 16.27 8.86
C ARG A 165 -12.13 16.45 10.14
N LEU A 166 -11.78 15.77 11.24
CA LEU A 166 -12.47 15.91 12.53
C LEU A 166 -12.49 17.37 13.02
N LYS A 167 -11.35 18.08 12.97
CA LYS A 167 -11.30 19.50 13.34
C LYS A 167 -12.16 20.40 12.44
N LYS A 168 -12.30 20.07 11.15
CA LYS A 168 -13.22 20.79 10.23
C LYS A 168 -14.68 20.51 10.58
N ASN A 169 -15.06 19.26 10.88
CA ASN A 169 -16.42 18.91 11.27
C ASN A 169 -16.81 19.48 12.64
N GLN A 170 -15.91 19.48 13.63
CA GLN A 170 -16.13 20.18 14.91
C GLN A 170 -16.34 21.69 14.71
N LYS A 171 -15.57 22.33 13.82
CA LYS A 171 -15.77 23.76 13.50
C LYS A 171 -17.09 24.02 12.76
N LYS A 172 -17.56 23.09 11.90
CA LYS A 172 -18.90 23.13 11.31
C LYS A 172 -19.99 23.01 12.39
N LYS A 173 -19.94 21.99 13.26
CA LYS A 173 -20.94 21.78 14.32
C LYS A 173 -21.04 22.96 15.30
N ARG A 174 -19.90 23.62 15.62
CA ARG A 174 -19.91 24.87 16.41
C ARG A 174 -20.61 26.02 15.68
N LYS A 175 -20.29 26.24 14.39
CA LYS A 175 -20.98 27.27 13.57
C LYS A 175 -22.48 27.01 13.39
N ASN A 176 -22.92 25.75 13.31
CA ASN A 176 -24.36 25.43 13.22
C ASN A 176 -25.07 25.75 14.54
N ARG A 177 -24.47 25.39 15.68
CA ARG A 177 -24.97 25.77 17.02
C ARG A 177 -24.97 27.27 17.29
N GLU A 178 -24.06 28.02 16.70
CA GLU A 178 -24.04 29.49 16.77
C GLU A 178 -25.17 30.09 15.91
N LYS A 179 -25.43 29.56 14.71
CA LYS A 179 -26.55 30.00 13.87
C LYS A 179 -27.94 29.70 14.48
N ASN A 180 -28.17 28.50 14.99
CA ASN A 180 -29.44 28.13 15.62
C ASN A 180 -29.66 28.80 17.01
N LYS A 181 -28.73 29.66 17.46
CA LYS A 181 -28.89 30.49 18.66
C LYS A 181 -29.22 31.95 18.37
N ASP A 182 -29.08 32.38 17.12
CA ASP A 182 -29.32 33.75 16.64
C ASP A 182 -30.71 33.87 15.96
N SER A 183 -31.55 32.84 16.15
CA SER A 183 -32.87 32.67 15.51
C SER A 183 -33.95 32.30 16.54
N SER A 184 -33.84 32.84 17.76
CA SER A 184 -34.73 32.51 18.88
C SER A 184 -35.02 33.69 19.83
N ASP A 185 -34.89 34.92 19.34
CA ASP A 185 -35.35 36.15 20.00
C ASP A 185 -35.83 37.13 18.91
N ASP A 186 -37.10 37.00 18.51
CA ASP A 186 -37.96 38.12 18.07
C ASP A 186 -39.41 37.63 18.02
N ASP A 187 -40.09 37.79 19.16
CA ASP A 187 -41.52 37.52 19.33
C ASP A 187 -42.28 38.83 19.04
N VAL A 188 -42.82 38.98 17.82
CA VAL A 188 -43.73 40.08 17.48
C VAL A 188 -44.95 39.54 16.74
N ASP A 189 -46.01 39.36 17.53
CA ASP A 189 -47.38 39.07 17.13
C ASP A 189 -47.94 40.16 16.18
N THR A 190 -48.34 39.79 14.96
CA THR A 190 -49.19 40.62 14.07
C THR A 190 -49.85 39.77 12.98
N LEU A 191 -51.17 39.53 13.10
CA LEU A 191 -52.01 39.18 11.95
C LEU A 191 -52.11 40.38 10.98
N PRO A 192 -52.26 40.13 9.67
CA PRO A 192 -53.46 40.68 9.03
C PRO A 192 -54.17 39.73 8.05
N GLU A 193 -55.41 40.11 7.74
CA GLU A 193 -56.44 39.33 7.04
C GLU A 193 -56.79 39.98 5.69
N SER A 194 -56.98 39.16 4.63
CA SER A 194 -57.53 39.53 3.29
C SER A 194 -56.71 40.54 2.42
N VAL A 195 -56.81 40.62 1.09
CA VAL A 195 -57.81 40.16 0.08
C VAL A 195 -57.12 39.80 -1.28
N THR A 196 -57.81 38.98 -2.10
CA THR A 196 -57.82 38.78 -3.58
C THR A 196 -57.04 39.76 -4.51
N GLU A 197 -56.57 39.47 -5.74
CA GLU A 197 -56.91 38.55 -6.87
C GLU A 197 -55.60 38.21 -7.66
N ASP A 198 -55.53 37.48 -8.79
CA ASP A 198 -56.01 36.15 -9.24
C ASP A 198 -55.27 35.78 -10.57
N SER A 199 -55.17 34.49 -10.97
CA SER A 199 -55.19 33.97 -12.37
C SER A 199 -54.58 32.55 -12.55
N GLN A 200 -55.44 31.56 -12.82
CA GLN A 200 -55.31 30.48 -13.85
C GLN A 200 -54.16 29.44 -13.77
N ALA A 201 -54.33 28.15 -14.09
CA ALA A 201 -55.51 27.30 -14.34
C ALA A 201 -55.07 25.79 -14.41
N GLU A 202 -56.03 24.91 -14.76
CA GLU A 202 -55.89 23.48 -15.12
C GLU A 202 -55.97 22.41 -14.00
N ASP A 203 -57.21 21.98 -13.80
CA ASP A 203 -57.73 20.76 -13.16
C ASP A 203 -57.58 19.53 -14.13
N PRO A 204 -57.77 18.23 -13.76
CA PRO A 204 -59.08 17.77 -13.29
C PRO A 204 -59.13 16.65 -12.23
N SER A 205 -60.28 16.67 -11.55
CA SER A 205 -60.72 15.81 -10.45
C SER A 205 -61.05 14.34 -10.79
N THR A 206 -61.02 13.46 -9.78
CA THR A 206 -61.87 12.25 -9.72
C THR A 206 -62.22 11.91 -8.26
N SER A 207 -63.43 11.38 -8.06
CA SER A 207 -64.25 11.52 -6.85
C SER A 207 -64.47 10.22 -6.07
N LYS A 208 -64.72 10.31 -4.74
CA LYS A 208 -66.02 9.92 -4.09
C LYS A 208 -66.03 9.86 -2.54
N GLN A 209 -67.01 10.56 -1.96
CA GLN A 209 -67.98 10.16 -0.91
C GLN A 209 -67.57 9.72 0.53
N THR A 210 -68.01 10.54 1.51
CA THR A 210 -68.76 10.21 2.78
C THR A 210 -68.17 9.23 3.82
N VAL A 211 -68.38 9.32 5.15
CA VAL A 211 -69.48 9.86 5.98
C VAL A 211 -69.00 10.30 7.39
N GLU A 212 -69.90 10.85 8.21
CA GLU A 212 -69.81 11.29 9.62
C GLU A 212 -69.62 10.10 10.63
N ALA A 213 -69.43 10.19 11.96
CA ALA A 213 -69.47 11.29 12.95
C ALA A 213 -68.78 10.93 14.31
N THR A 214 -68.46 11.95 15.13
CA THR A 214 -68.36 11.97 16.63
C THR A 214 -67.44 11.04 17.43
N GLY A 215 -66.70 11.63 18.40
CA GLY A 215 -66.06 10.92 19.52
C GLY A 215 -65.01 11.78 20.27
N GLU A 216 -65.35 12.29 21.45
CA GLU A 216 -64.49 13.15 22.28
C GLU A 216 -63.42 12.33 23.07
N GLY A 217 -62.23 12.90 23.32
CA GLY A 217 -61.29 12.39 24.34
C GLY A 217 -59.80 12.66 24.13
N ASP A 218 -59.15 13.29 25.13
CA ASP A 218 -57.70 13.33 25.39
C ASP A 218 -56.73 14.03 24.40
N GLU A 219 -57.00 15.31 24.11
CA GLU A 219 -55.90 16.25 23.83
C GLU A 219 -55.12 16.62 25.11
N SER A 220 -54.10 15.82 25.49
CA SER A 220 -52.95 16.30 26.32
C SER A 220 -51.77 15.34 26.48
N LEU A 221 -51.90 14.03 26.18
CA LEU A 221 -50.90 13.03 26.60
C LEU A 221 -49.65 12.85 25.72
N TRP A 222 -49.52 13.58 24.60
CA TRP A 222 -48.41 13.41 23.64
C TRP A 222 -47.59 14.68 23.32
N LYS A 223 -47.71 15.77 24.10
CA LYS A 223 -46.78 16.92 24.03
C LYS A 223 -45.48 16.69 24.83
N LYS A 224 -44.82 15.57 24.59
CA LYS A 224 -43.41 15.38 25.00
C LYS A 224 -42.55 15.75 23.81
N GLY A 225 -41.90 16.92 23.89
CA GLY A 225 -41.21 17.55 22.76
C GLY A 225 -40.30 16.57 22.02
N VAL A 226 -40.50 16.47 20.70
CA VAL A 226 -39.60 15.78 19.79
C VAL A 226 -38.23 16.43 19.97
N GLN A 227 -37.30 15.70 20.59
CA GLN A 227 -35.89 15.99 20.36
C GLN A 227 -35.64 15.61 18.91
N GLU A 228 -35.48 16.61 18.05
CA GLU A 228 -34.88 16.43 16.73
C GLU A 228 -33.41 16.01 16.93
N THR A 229 -33.21 14.73 17.24
CA THR A 229 -32.01 14.04 16.84
C THR A 229 -32.07 13.99 15.33
N GLU A 230 -31.41 14.95 14.68
CA GLU A 230 -31.12 14.94 13.23
C GLU A 230 -30.80 13.49 12.84
N GLU A 231 -31.69 12.84 12.09
CA GLU A 231 -31.45 11.47 11.64
C GLU A 231 -30.19 11.51 10.79
N LYS A 232 -29.11 10.90 11.31
CA LYS A 232 -27.85 10.82 10.58
C LYS A 232 -28.17 10.23 9.22
N THR A 233 -27.65 10.83 8.16
CA THR A 233 -27.83 10.22 6.85
C THR A 233 -27.23 8.82 6.90
N ARG A 234 -27.86 7.86 6.23
CA ARG A 234 -27.38 6.47 6.17
C ARG A 234 -25.89 6.39 5.79
N GLU A 235 -25.39 7.32 4.99
CA GLU A 235 -23.96 7.43 4.65
C GLU A 235 -23.08 7.78 5.87
N GLU A 236 -23.52 8.70 6.75
CA GLU A 236 -22.82 9.01 8.02
C GLU A 236 -22.87 7.84 9.01
N GLU A 237 -23.96 7.06 9.06
CA GLU A 237 -24.02 5.85 9.89
C GLU A 237 -23.08 4.74 9.38
N PHE A 238 -22.99 4.57 8.06
CA PHE A 238 -22.03 3.66 7.43
C PHE A 238 -20.58 4.15 7.60
N GLU A 239 -20.30 5.45 7.54
CA GLU A 239 -18.97 6.00 7.87
C GLU A 239 -18.63 5.77 9.35
N ASP A 240 -19.54 6.07 10.29
CA ASP A 240 -19.34 5.83 11.74
C ASP A 240 -19.06 4.33 12.01
N TYR A 241 -19.86 3.42 11.45
CA TYR A 241 -19.65 1.96 11.58
C TYR A 241 -18.29 1.51 11.01
N LEU A 242 -17.87 2.04 9.86
CA LEU A 242 -16.56 1.75 9.30
C LEU A 242 -15.41 2.32 10.14
N THR A 243 -15.62 3.44 10.84
CA THR A 243 -14.59 3.97 11.77
C THR A 243 -14.45 3.12 13.04
N ASP A 244 -15.55 2.59 13.57
CA ASP A 244 -15.53 1.76 14.80
C ASP A 244 -14.93 0.37 14.53
N LEU A 245 -15.14 -0.18 13.32
CA LEU A 245 -14.58 -1.47 12.89
C LEU A 245 -13.06 -1.43 12.59
N LEU A 246 -12.45 -0.24 12.48
CA LEU A 246 -11.04 -0.04 12.09
C LEU A 246 -10.13 0.43 13.24
N LEU A 247 -10.62 0.44 14.49
CA LEU A 247 -9.90 0.88 15.69
C LEU A 247 -9.02 -0.22 16.32
#